data_AF-A0A9E7I4Q1-F1
#
_entry.id   AF-A0A9E7I4Q1-F1
#
_cell.length_a   1.000
_cell.length_b   1.000
_cell.length_c   1.000
_cell.angle_alpha   90.00
_cell.angle_beta   90.00
_cell.angle_gamma   90.00
#
_symmetry.space_group_name_H-M   'P 1'
#
loop_
_entity.id
_entity.type
_entity.pdbx_description
1 polymer ?
#
loop_
_entity_poly.entity_id
_entity_poly.type
_entity_poly.pdbx_seq_one_letter_code
_entity_poly.pdbx_strand_id
1 'polypeptide(L)'
;MSSNMQRQAVPLSQSERCIVGTGLERQTALDSGVSAIAEHEGKIIYTDPHKIILSSNGDTTISDKVAGRHGNKGIISKILPRQDMPYLQDGTPVDMVFNPLGVPSRMNVGQIFECSLGLARDLLKRHYRIAPFDERYEQEVSRKLVFSELYEASKQTKNPWVFEPEYPRKQNI
;
A
#
# COMPACT_ATOMS: atom_id res chain seq x y z
N MET A 1 24.30 6.21 12.76
CA MET A 1 25.31 6.65 11.77
C MET A 1 25.05 5.85 10.51
N SER A 2 24.70 6.40 9.35
CA SER A 2 25.28 7.55 8.67
C SER A 2 24.28 8.16 7.67
N SER A 3 24.06 9.47 7.71
CA SER A 3 23.50 10.25 6.60
C SER A 3 24.67 10.96 5.91
N ASN A 4 24.98 10.58 4.68
CA ASN A 4 25.93 11.31 3.85
C ASN A 4 25.43 11.31 2.41
N MET A 5 24.55 12.24 2.06
CA MET A 5 24.24 12.57 0.67
C MET A 5 23.76 14.02 0.55
N GLN A 6 24.63 14.94 0.93
CA GLN A 6 24.65 16.28 0.34
C GLN A 6 25.91 16.35 -0.53
N ARG A 7 25.80 15.98 -1.80
CA ARG A 7 26.82 16.33 -2.80
C ARG A 7 26.13 16.81 -4.07
N GLN A 8 26.46 18.05 -4.38
CA GLN A 8 26.16 18.87 -5.55
C GLN A 8 25.94 18.06 -6.85
N ALA A 9 24.83 18.31 -7.54
CA ALA A 9 24.52 17.71 -8.84
C ALA A 9 25.08 18.58 -9.98
N VAL A 10 26.06 18.05 -10.70
CA VAL A 10 26.47 18.52 -12.03
C VAL A 10 25.60 17.78 -13.05
N PRO A 11 25.06 18.42 -14.10
CA PRO A 11 24.18 17.75 -15.06
C PRO A 11 24.93 16.63 -15.80
N LEU A 12 24.40 15.41 -15.73
CA LEU A 12 24.95 14.22 -16.35
C LEU A 12 24.30 13.97 -17.72
N SER A 13 25.10 13.57 -18.71
CA SER A 13 24.62 13.12 -20.04
C SER A 13 23.76 11.86 -19.95
N GLN A 14 23.99 11.02 -18.92
CA GLN A 14 23.12 9.91 -18.54
C GLN A 14 22.60 10.16 -17.13
N SER A 15 21.29 10.37 -17.02
CA SER A 15 20.63 10.71 -15.76
C SER A 15 20.48 9.45 -14.91
N GLU A 16 21.41 9.22 -13.98
CA GLU A 16 21.22 8.21 -12.95
C GLU A 16 20.28 8.72 -11.87
N ARG A 17 19.40 7.85 -11.38
CA ARG A 17 18.45 8.19 -10.31
C ARG A 17 19.23 8.55 -9.03
N CYS A 18 18.96 9.72 -8.45
CA CYS A 18 19.54 10.11 -7.16
C CYS A 18 19.25 9.05 -6.07
N ILE A 19 20.31 8.65 -5.35
CA ILE A 19 20.24 7.59 -4.33
C ILE A 19 19.50 8.08 -3.06
N VAL A 20 19.49 9.39 -2.78
CA VAL A 20 18.70 10.03 -1.71
C VAL A 20 17.93 11.21 -2.31
N GLY A 21 16.62 11.27 -2.04
CA GLY A 21 15.71 12.32 -2.52
C GLY A 21 15.34 13.30 -1.42
N THR A 22 15.30 14.58 -1.79
CA THR A 22 14.95 15.77 -1.01
C THR A 22 13.45 16.08 -1.00
N GLY A 23 12.67 15.46 -1.89
CA GLY A 23 11.23 15.69 -2.04
C GLY A 23 10.88 16.84 -3.00
N LEU A 24 11.86 17.62 -3.44
CA LEU A 24 11.69 18.72 -4.40
C LEU A 24 11.89 18.29 -5.85
N GLU A 25 12.41 17.08 -6.10
CA GLU A 25 12.79 16.60 -7.44
C GLU A 25 11.62 16.66 -8.42
N ARG A 26 10.41 16.35 -7.96
CA ARG A 26 9.20 16.39 -8.81
C ARG A 26 8.91 17.81 -9.26
N GLN A 27 8.96 18.77 -8.33
CA GLN A 27 8.67 20.17 -8.64
C GLN A 27 9.76 20.76 -9.52
N THR A 28 11.04 20.51 -9.19
CA THR A 28 12.17 20.95 -10.00
C THR A 28 12.17 20.34 -11.40
N ALA A 29 11.80 19.06 -11.56
CA ALA A 29 11.70 18.44 -12.89
C ALA A 29 10.60 19.08 -13.74
N LEU A 30 9.42 19.35 -13.16
CA LEU A 30 8.33 20.06 -13.82
C LEU A 30 8.72 21.49 -14.22
N ASP A 31 9.35 22.22 -13.30
CA ASP A 31 9.70 23.63 -13.48
C ASP A 31 10.96 23.82 -14.35
N SER A 32 11.77 22.76 -14.54
CA SER A 32 13.03 22.84 -15.30
C SER A 32 12.84 23.12 -16.79
N GLY A 33 11.71 22.75 -17.38
CA GLY A 33 11.48 22.82 -18.84
C GLY A 33 12.39 21.91 -19.68
N VAL A 34 13.24 21.09 -19.05
CA VAL A 34 14.20 20.20 -19.73
C VAL A 34 13.57 18.85 -20.12
N SER A 35 12.47 18.46 -19.46
CA SER A 35 11.79 17.18 -19.70
C SER A 35 10.44 17.40 -20.40
N ALA A 36 10.10 16.53 -21.35
CA ALA A 36 8.75 16.48 -21.90
C ALA A 36 7.77 15.98 -20.83
N ILE A 37 6.70 16.73 -20.58
CA ILE A 37 5.66 16.39 -19.61
C ILE A 37 4.45 15.85 -20.40
N ALA A 38 3.99 14.66 -20.05
CA ALA A 38 2.77 14.12 -20.61
C ALA A 38 1.55 14.89 -20.05
N GLU A 39 0.65 15.35 -20.93
CA GLU A 39 -0.59 16.04 -20.54
C GLU A 39 -1.60 15.11 -19.86
N HIS A 40 -1.51 13.81 -20.15
CA HIS A 40 -2.41 12.78 -19.64
C HIS A 40 -1.62 11.65 -18.99
N GLU A 41 -2.18 11.10 -17.91
CA GLU A 41 -1.68 9.88 -17.28
C GLU A 41 -1.80 8.70 -18.26
N GLY A 42 -0.74 7.92 -18.39
CA GLY A 42 -0.73 6.78 -19.30
C GLY A 42 0.59 6.02 -19.26
N LYS A 43 0.55 4.76 -19.72
CA LYS A 43 1.75 3.92 -19.82
C LYS A 43 2.41 4.15 -21.18
N ILE A 44 3.72 4.41 -21.19
CA ILE A 44 4.48 4.49 -22.45
C ILE A 44 4.50 3.09 -23.09
N ILE A 45 3.87 2.97 -24.25
CA ILE A 45 3.82 1.72 -25.02
C ILE A 45 4.82 1.72 -26.18
N TYR A 46 5.30 2.91 -26.57
CA TYR A 46 6.24 3.05 -27.68
C TYR A 46 7.03 4.35 -27.55
N THR A 47 8.33 4.28 -27.81
CA THR A 47 9.26 5.41 -27.81
C THR A 47 10.17 5.37 -29.03
N ASP A 48 10.20 6.46 -29.78
CA ASP A 48 11.08 6.75 -30.90
C ASP A 48 11.59 8.19 -30.73
N PRO A 49 12.81 8.56 -31.18
CA PRO A 49 13.30 9.94 -31.21
C PRO A 49 12.30 11.01 -31.69
N HIS A 50 11.30 10.64 -32.51
CA HIS A 50 10.30 11.56 -33.02
C HIS A 50 8.92 11.48 -32.35
N LYS A 51 8.61 10.42 -31.60
CA LYS A 51 7.30 10.27 -30.95
C LYS A 51 7.33 9.34 -29.73
N ILE A 52 6.55 9.70 -28.73
CA ILE A 52 6.24 8.88 -27.57
C ILE A 52 4.74 8.60 -27.60
N ILE A 53 4.34 7.33 -27.59
CA ILE A 53 2.93 6.93 -27.59
C ILE A 53 2.58 6.43 -26.19
N LEU A 54 1.52 7.02 -25.64
CA LEU A 54 0.95 6.67 -24.34
C LEU A 54 -0.31 5.82 -24.56
N SER A 55 -0.46 4.75 -23.81
CA SER A 55 -1.73 4.05 -23.63
C SER A 55 -2.46 4.66 -22.43
N SER A 56 -3.66 5.19 -22.67
CA SER A 56 -4.52 5.82 -21.66
C SER A 56 -5.38 4.83 -20.87
N ASN A 57 -5.32 3.54 -21.19
CA ASN A 57 -6.07 2.54 -20.43
C ASN A 57 -5.31 2.28 -19.14
N GLY A 58 -5.82 2.82 -18.02
CA GLY A 58 -5.35 2.56 -16.65
C GLY A 58 -5.59 1.12 -16.18
N ASP A 59 -5.70 0.18 -17.12
CA ASP A 59 -5.77 -1.23 -16.83
C ASP A 59 -4.45 -1.62 -16.21
N THR A 60 -4.55 -2.08 -14.98
CA THR A 60 -3.41 -2.58 -14.24
C THR A 60 -2.85 -3.78 -14.99
N THR A 61 -1.58 -3.72 -15.36
CA THR A 61 -0.90 -4.77 -16.10
C THR A 61 0.11 -5.50 -15.24
N ILE A 62 0.50 -6.70 -15.67
CA ILE A 62 1.62 -7.42 -15.07
C ILE A 62 2.87 -6.53 -15.12
N SER A 63 3.68 -6.60 -14.06
CA SER A 63 4.88 -5.78 -13.85
C SER A 63 4.65 -4.33 -13.39
N ASP A 64 3.40 -3.86 -13.30
CA ASP A 64 3.14 -2.56 -12.69
C ASP A 64 3.51 -2.57 -11.20
N LYS A 65 4.07 -1.45 -10.75
CA LYS A 65 4.61 -1.31 -9.40
C LYS A 65 3.52 -0.91 -8.43
N VAL A 66 3.39 -1.66 -7.34
CA VAL A 66 2.47 -1.37 -6.24
C VAL A 66 3.28 -1.12 -4.98
N ALA A 67 2.91 -0.09 -4.22
CA ALA A 67 3.55 0.24 -2.96
C ALA A 67 2.52 0.59 -1.88
N GLY A 68 2.67 -0.04 -0.71
CA GLY A 68 1.89 0.29 0.48
C GLY A 68 2.53 1.40 1.30
N ARG A 69 1.75 1.98 2.22
CA ARG A 69 2.20 3.03 3.17
C ARG A 69 3.22 2.54 4.18
N HIS A 70 3.34 1.22 4.32
CA HIS A 70 4.24 0.55 5.24
C HIS A 70 5.57 0.11 4.59
N GLY A 71 5.99 0.76 3.51
CA GLY A 71 7.27 0.48 2.86
C GLY A 71 7.32 -0.83 2.05
N ASN A 72 6.21 -1.54 1.94
CA ASN A 72 6.09 -2.69 1.04
C ASN A 72 6.06 -2.21 -0.40
N LYS A 73 7.07 -2.59 -1.18
CA LYS A 73 7.13 -2.34 -2.61
C LYS A 73 7.12 -3.69 -3.31
N GLY A 74 6.29 -3.83 -4.34
CA GLY A 74 6.18 -5.03 -5.14
C GLY A 74 5.78 -4.70 -6.58
N ILE A 75 5.78 -5.74 -7.40
CA ILE A 75 5.21 -5.70 -8.76
C ILE A 75 4.05 -6.68 -8.82
N ILE A 76 3.12 -6.46 -9.75
CA ILE A 76 2.04 -7.39 -10.00
C ILE A 76 2.58 -8.58 -10.77
N SER A 77 2.53 -9.76 -10.16
CA SER A 77 3.04 -11.01 -10.72
C SER A 77 2.03 -11.70 -11.62
N LYS A 78 0.76 -11.70 -11.23
CA LYS A 78 -0.34 -12.37 -11.93
C LYS A 78 -1.65 -11.61 -11.69
N ILE A 79 -2.46 -11.50 -12.75
CA ILE A 79 -3.83 -11.02 -12.68
C ILE A 79 -4.72 -12.23 -12.87
N LEU A 80 -5.63 -12.45 -11.93
CA LEU A 80 -6.58 -13.57 -11.94
C LEU A 80 -7.99 -13.06 -12.24
N PRO A 81 -8.82 -13.84 -12.94
CA PRO A 81 -10.23 -13.51 -13.07
C PRO A 81 -10.93 -13.66 -11.70
N ARG A 82 -12.04 -12.95 -11.51
CA ARG A 82 -12.74 -12.86 -10.20
C ARG A 82 -13.11 -14.22 -9.62
N GLN A 83 -13.47 -15.19 -10.45
CA GLN A 83 -13.84 -16.55 -10.02
C GLN A 83 -12.68 -17.34 -9.39
N ASP A 84 -11.43 -17.00 -9.71
CA ASP A 84 -10.24 -17.70 -9.21
C ASP A 84 -9.66 -17.01 -7.96
N MET A 85 -10.19 -15.85 -7.57
CA MET A 85 -9.73 -15.12 -6.40
C MET A 85 -10.20 -15.81 -5.11
N PRO A 86 -9.41 -15.78 -4.03
CA PRO A 86 -9.88 -16.20 -2.72
C PRO A 86 -11.07 -15.36 -2.27
N TYR A 87 -12.05 -16.02 -1.66
CA TYR A 87 -13.25 -15.40 -1.13
C TYR A 87 -13.20 -15.32 0.39
N LEU A 88 -13.72 -14.23 0.93
CA LEU A 88 -14.05 -14.10 2.33
C LEU A 88 -15.28 -14.96 2.66
N GLN A 89 -15.55 -15.19 3.95
CA GLN A 89 -16.67 -16.04 4.37
C GLN A 89 -18.05 -15.48 4.01
N ASP A 90 -18.13 -14.17 3.75
CA ASP A 90 -19.34 -13.50 3.24
C ASP A 90 -19.50 -13.64 1.71
N GLY A 91 -18.57 -14.30 1.01
CA GLY A 91 -18.56 -14.45 -0.45
C GLY A 91 -17.95 -13.27 -1.20
N THR A 92 -17.38 -12.29 -0.50
CA THR A 92 -16.68 -11.17 -1.15
C THR A 92 -15.30 -11.63 -1.63
N PRO A 93 -14.93 -11.46 -2.91
CA PRO A 93 -13.58 -11.78 -3.38
C PRO A 93 -12.58 -10.76 -2.86
N VAL A 94 -11.36 -11.20 -2.62
CA VAL A 94 -10.24 -10.32 -2.26
C VAL A 94 -9.74 -9.57 -3.50
N ASP A 95 -9.37 -8.29 -3.36
CA ASP A 95 -8.83 -7.49 -4.47
C ASP A 95 -7.35 -7.79 -4.75
N MET A 96 -6.54 -7.99 -3.71
CA MET A 96 -5.10 -8.23 -3.83
C MET A 96 -4.60 -9.19 -2.76
N VAL A 97 -3.77 -10.15 -3.16
CA VAL A 97 -3.14 -11.11 -2.24
C VAL A 97 -1.65 -10.82 -2.15
N PHE A 98 -1.13 -10.67 -0.94
CA PHE A 98 0.30 -10.53 -0.68
C PHE A 98 0.93 -11.85 -0.27
N ASN A 99 2.23 -12.01 -0.55
CA ASN A 99 3.01 -13.09 0.02
C ASN A 99 3.07 -12.92 1.55
N PRO A 100 2.62 -13.91 2.36
CA PRO A 100 2.61 -13.81 3.82
C PRO A 100 4.00 -13.58 4.43
N LEU A 101 5.09 -14.00 3.75
CA LEU A 101 6.45 -13.80 4.25
C LEU A 101 6.85 -12.32 4.35
N GLY A 102 6.21 -11.44 3.57
CA GLY A 102 6.56 -10.02 3.51
C GLY A 102 6.29 -9.23 4.79
N VAL A 103 5.45 -9.76 5.69
CA VAL A 103 5.07 -9.08 6.94
C VAL A 103 5.98 -9.47 8.10
N PRO A 104 6.18 -10.77 8.43
CA PRO A 104 7.06 -11.17 9.53
C PRO A 104 8.53 -10.80 9.28
N SER A 105 9.01 -10.98 8.03
CA SER A 105 10.43 -10.76 7.72
C SER A 105 10.84 -9.28 7.83
N ARG A 106 9.89 -8.35 7.73
CA ARG A 106 10.10 -6.90 7.85
C ARG A 106 9.54 -6.33 9.14
N MET A 107 9.03 -7.18 10.04
CA MET A 107 8.38 -6.79 11.29
C MET A 107 7.28 -5.73 11.10
N ASN A 108 6.51 -5.84 10.02
CA ASN A 108 5.55 -4.83 9.60
C ASN A 108 4.17 -5.00 10.26
N VAL A 109 4.14 -4.99 11.60
CA VAL A 109 2.91 -5.25 12.38
C VAL A 109 1.85 -4.15 12.14
N GLY A 110 2.27 -2.92 11.88
CA GLY A 110 1.36 -1.80 11.59
C GLY A 110 0.46 -2.06 10.38
N GLN A 111 0.96 -2.76 9.36
CA GLN A 111 0.14 -3.14 8.21
C GLN A 111 -0.99 -4.10 8.60
N ILE A 112 -0.73 -5.04 9.52
CA ILE A 112 -1.77 -5.96 10.01
C ILE A 112 -2.86 -5.16 10.71
N PHE A 113 -2.47 -4.25 11.60
CA PHE A 113 -3.43 -3.41 12.32
C PHE A 113 -4.22 -2.47 11.39
N GLU A 114 -3.58 -1.87 10.38
CA GLU A 114 -4.25 -1.05 9.36
C GLU A 114 -5.27 -1.88 8.56
N CYS A 115 -4.89 -3.07 8.08
CA CYS A 115 -5.80 -3.95 7.36
C CYS A 115 -6.98 -4.40 8.22
N SER A 116 -6.74 -4.77 9.49
CA SER A 116 -7.77 -5.17 10.45
C SER A 116 -8.75 -4.04 10.76
N LEU A 117 -8.26 -2.82 11.02
CA LEU A 117 -9.12 -1.65 11.19
C LEU A 117 -9.84 -1.26 9.89
N GLY A 118 -9.22 -1.49 8.74
CA GLY A 118 -9.84 -1.32 7.43
C GLY A 118 -11.06 -2.22 7.23
N LEU A 119 -10.96 -3.49 7.66
CA LEU A 119 -12.09 -4.43 7.68
C LEU A 119 -13.17 -3.95 8.65
N ALA A 120 -12.81 -3.58 9.89
CA ALA A 120 -13.77 -3.05 10.86
C ALA A 120 -14.48 -1.79 10.33
N ARG A 121 -13.75 -0.89 9.65
CA ARG A 121 -14.32 0.30 8.99
C ARG A 121 -15.39 -0.08 7.99
N ASP A 122 -15.15 -1.08 7.15
CA ASP A 122 -16.10 -1.43 6.11
C ASP A 122 -17.38 -2.04 6.71
N LEU A 123 -17.26 -2.84 7.77
CA LEU A 123 -18.38 -3.44 8.46
C LEU A 123 -19.18 -2.43 9.30
N LEU A 124 -18.49 -1.53 10.02
CA LEU A 124 -19.11 -0.54 10.93
C LEU A 124 -19.44 0.79 10.26
N LYS A 125 -18.96 1.02 9.03
CA LYS A 125 -19.03 2.29 8.29
C LYS A 125 -18.49 3.50 9.08
N ARG A 126 -17.39 3.28 9.81
CA ARG A 126 -16.69 4.31 10.64
C ARG A 126 -15.28 4.59 10.14
N HIS A 127 -14.87 5.84 10.12
CA HIS A 127 -13.51 6.21 9.75
C HIS A 127 -12.61 6.29 10.99
N TYR A 128 -11.44 5.64 10.93
CA TYR A 128 -10.46 5.65 12.01
C TYR A 128 -9.27 6.53 11.65
N ARG A 129 -8.74 7.22 12.66
CA ARG A 129 -7.47 7.96 12.58
C ARG A 129 -6.61 7.54 13.76
N ILE A 130 -5.45 6.96 13.45
CA ILE A 130 -4.45 6.60 14.47
C ILE A 130 -3.43 7.73 14.55
N ALA A 131 -3.24 8.28 15.74
CA ALA A 131 -2.20 9.27 15.99
C ALA A 131 -0.85 8.56 16.17
N PRO A 132 0.25 9.09 15.62
CA PRO A 132 1.58 8.60 15.95
C PRO A 132 1.85 8.70 17.45
N PHE A 133 2.57 7.73 18.00
CA PHE A 133 2.97 7.70 19.42
C PHE A 133 1.77 7.69 20.39
N ASP A 134 0.72 6.95 20.06
CA ASP A 134 -0.44 6.68 20.92
C ASP A 134 -0.06 5.90 22.19
N GLU A 135 0.99 5.07 22.11
CA GLU A 135 1.52 4.31 23.26
C GLU A 135 2.09 5.18 24.39
N ARG A 136 2.23 6.51 24.19
CA ARG A 136 2.64 7.44 25.26
C ARG A 136 1.62 7.52 26.40
N TYR A 137 0.36 7.22 26.12
CA TYR A 137 -0.71 7.28 27.11
C TYR A 137 -0.90 5.94 27.82
N GLU A 138 -0.81 4.84 27.09
CA GLU A 138 -1.01 3.50 27.61
C GLU A 138 -0.31 2.46 26.72
N GLN A 139 0.12 1.32 27.28
CA GLN A 139 0.71 0.25 26.49
C GLN A 139 -0.33 -0.44 25.58
N GLU A 140 0.11 -0.80 24.37
CA GLU A 140 -0.66 -1.52 23.35
C GLU A 140 -1.99 -0.84 22.94
N VAL A 141 -2.08 0.49 22.98
CA VAL A 141 -3.30 1.26 22.64
C VAL A 141 -3.83 0.89 21.25
N SER A 142 -2.97 0.90 20.24
CA SER A 142 -3.35 0.51 18.87
C SER A 142 -3.97 -0.89 18.81
N ARG A 143 -3.40 -1.86 19.54
CA ARG A 143 -3.93 -3.24 19.56
C ARG A 143 -5.28 -3.30 20.26
N LYS A 144 -5.42 -2.63 21.41
CA LYS A 144 -6.68 -2.55 22.17
C LYS A 144 -7.79 -1.96 21.30
N LEU A 145 -7.50 -0.86 20.61
CA LEU A 145 -8.41 -0.21 19.67
C LEU A 145 -8.81 -1.14 18.52
N VAL A 146 -7.84 -1.77 17.85
CA VAL A 146 -8.13 -2.69 16.73
C VAL A 146 -9.04 -3.83 17.21
N PHE A 147 -8.75 -4.43 18.36
CA PHE A 147 -9.48 -5.59 18.86
C PHE A 147 -10.88 -5.20 19.36
N SER A 148 -11.05 -4.02 19.98
CA SER A 148 -12.37 -3.55 20.40
C SER A 148 -13.28 -3.29 19.20
N GLU A 149 -12.78 -2.62 18.16
CA GLU A 149 -13.56 -2.33 16.96
C GLU A 149 -13.92 -3.61 16.18
N LEU A 150 -12.98 -4.55 16.06
CA LEU A 150 -13.26 -5.86 15.44
C LEU A 150 -14.30 -6.66 16.23
N TYR A 151 -14.27 -6.59 17.56
CA TYR A 151 -15.28 -7.22 18.41
C TYR A 151 -16.66 -6.57 18.27
N GLU A 152 -16.73 -5.23 18.19
CA GLU A 152 -17.98 -4.52 17.86
C GLU A 152 -18.50 -4.91 16.47
N ALA A 153 -17.62 -4.98 15.47
CA ALA A 153 -17.98 -5.39 14.12
C ALA A 153 -18.53 -6.81 14.07
N SER A 154 -17.89 -7.76 14.77
CA SER A 154 -18.35 -9.13 14.93
C SER A 154 -19.76 -9.21 15.53
N LYS A 155 -20.03 -8.43 16.60
CA LYS A 155 -21.36 -8.36 17.23
C LYS A 155 -22.42 -7.78 16.31
N GLN A 156 -22.13 -6.68 15.63
CA GLN A 156 -23.12 -5.99 14.80
C GLN A 156 -23.49 -6.81 13.56
N THR A 157 -22.51 -7.48 12.96
CA THR A 157 -22.71 -8.31 11.77
C THR A 157 -23.18 -9.72 12.10
N LYS A 158 -23.14 -10.13 13.38
CA LYS A 158 -23.38 -11.50 13.86
C LYS A 158 -22.46 -12.54 13.19
N ASN A 159 -21.28 -12.11 12.74
CA ASN A 159 -20.30 -12.95 12.06
C ASN A 159 -19.13 -13.28 12.99
N PRO A 160 -19.08 -14.49 13.56
CA PRO A 160 -18.06 -14.86 14.54
C PRO A 160 -16.63 -14.83 13.98
N TRP A 161 -16.46 -15.07 12.67
CA TRP A 161 -15.15 -15.14 12.02
C TRP A 161 -14.39 -13.81 11.95
N VAL A 162 -15.09 -12.68 12.10
CA VAL A 162 -14.49 -11.34 12.07
C VAL A 162 -13.57 -11.15 13.27
N PHE A 163 -13.97 -11.68 14.44
CA PHE A 163 -13.17 -11.63 15.65
C PHE A 163 -13.66 -12.63 16.69
N GLU A 164 -12.78 -13.55 17.09
CA GLU A 164 -12.99 -14.47 18.20
C GLU A 164 -12.18 -14.02 19.43
N PRO A 165 -12.81 -13.71 20.58
CA PRO A 165 -12.10 -13.25 21.78
C PRO A 165 -11.11 -14.26 22.36
N GLU A 166 -11.45 -15.55 22.25
CA GLU A 166 -10.66 -16.66 22.80
C GLU A 166 -9.46 -17.00 21.90
N TYR A 167 -9.62 -16.83 20.59
CA TYR A 167 -8.58 -17.06 19.58
C TYR A 167 -8.56 -15.95 18.53
N PRO A 168 -8.07 -14.75 18.85
CA PRO A 168 -8.13 -13.57 17.96
C PRO A 168 -7.31 -13.71 16.65
N ARG A 169 -6.72 -14.89 16.37
CA ARG A 169 -5.91 -15.18 15.18
C ARG A 169 -6.14 -16.57 14.56
N LYS A 170 -7.00 -17.43 15.10
CA LYS A 170 -7.28 -18.73 14.49
C LYS A 170 -8.75 -18.79 14.12
N GLN A 171 -9.01 -18.85 12.82
CA GLN A 171 -10.28 -19.39 12.35
C GLN A 171 -10.24 -20.90 12.65
N ASN A 172 -11.22 -21.39 13.40
CA ASN A 172 -11.47 -22.82 13.48
C ASN A 172 -12.00 -23.29 12.12
N ILE A 173 -11.10 -23.62 11.21
CA ILE A 173 -11.38 -24.41 10.00
C ILE A 173 -11.24 -25.88 10.37
#